data_AF-A0AAJ2N473-F1
#
_entry.id   AF-A0AAJ2N473-F1
#
_cell.length_a   1.000
_cell.length_b   1.000
_cell.length_c   1.000
_cell.angle_alpha   90.00
_cell.angle_beta   90.00
_cell.angle_gamma   90.00
#
_symmetry.space_group_name_H-M   'P 1'
#
loop_
_entity.id
_entity.type
_entity.pdbx_description
1 polymer ?
#
loop_
_entity_poly.entity_id
_entity_poly.type
_entity_poly.pdbx_seq_one_letter_code
_entity_poly.pdbx_strand_id
1 'polypeptide(L)' 'MKSPGGSLFPYYYKGGEIHCLKYGSHYSNTEKLFELMKQEEECILHTNRRLKIWVDFYKTSITEQVLQQFIAHITYMH' A
#
# COMPACT_ATOMS: atom_id res chain seq x y z
N MET A 1 4.79 1.88 -14.90
CA MET A 1 5.56 2.58 -13.85
C MET A 1 5.66 1.63 -12.65
N LYS A 2 6.59 1.81 -11.70
CA LYS A 2 6.55 1.04 -10.44
C LYS A 2 5.88 1.91 -9.37
N SER A 3 5.05 1.31 -8.52
CA SER A 3 4.59 1.98 -7.30
C SER A 3 5.78 2.16 -6.33
N PRO A 4 5.66 3.01 -5.31
CA PRO A 4 6.66 3.14 -4.24
C PRO A 4 7.04 1.79 -3.59
N GLY A 5 6.07 0.90 -3.36
CA GLY A 5 6.27 -0.47 -2.86
C GLY A 5 6.91 -1.43 -3.88
N GLY A 6 7.29 -0.92 -5.05
CA GLY A 6 7.95 -1.69 -6.11
C GLY A 6 7.01 -2.64 -6.85
N SER A 7 5.69 -2.48 -6.71
CA SER A 7 4.74 -3.23 -7.52
C SER A 7 4.66 -2.66 -8.94
N LEU A 8 4.31 -3.50 -9.91
CA LEU A 8 4.02 -3.01 -11.25
C LEU A 8 2.69 -2.26 -11.21
N PHE A 9 2.68 -1.04 -11.72
CA PHE A 9 1.48 -0.22 -11.80
C PHE A 9 1.29 0.35 -13.21
N PRO A 10 0.12 0.11 -13.85
CA PRO A 10 -0.98 -0.78 -13.42
C PRO A 10 -0.64 -2.28 -13.46
N TYR A 11 -1.15 -3.08 -12.51
CA TYR A 11 -1.10 -4.55 -12.59
C TYR A 11 -2.40 -5.09 -13.20
N TYR A 12 -2.31 -5.61 -14.43
CA TYR A 12 -3.46 -6.15 -15.13
C TYR A 12 -3.75 -7.58 -14.69
N TYR A 13 -4.97 -7.83 -14.19
CA TYR A 13 -5.40 -9.13 -13.72
C TYR A 13 -6.87 -9.39 -14.08
N LYS A 14 -7.13 -10.54 -14.73
CA LYS A 14 -8.48 -10.99 -15.14
C LYS A 14 -9.33 -9.92 -15.84
N GLY A 15 -8.72 -9.17 -16.77
CA GLY A 15 -9.41 -8.13 -17.53
C GLY A 15 -9.69 -6.83 -16.76
N GLY A 16 -9.17 -6.69 -15.54
CA GLY A 16 -9.18 -5.46 -14.78
C GLY A 16 -7.78 -5.02 -14.37
N GLU A 17 -7.74 -3.99 -13.55
CA GLU A 17 -6.53 -3.42 -12.97
C GLU A 17 -6.59 -3.50 -11.44
N ILE A 18 -5.45 -3.80 -10.83
CA ILE A 18 -5.22 -3.76 -9.39
C ILE A 18 -3.99 -2.90 -9.12
N HIS A 19 -4.06 -2.05 -8.09
CA HIS A 19 -2.90 -1.40 -7.48
C HIS A 19 -2.44 -2.24 -6.28
N CYS A 20 -1.24 -2.81 -6.37
CA CYS A 20 -0.72 -3.68 -5.31
C CYS A 20 0.14 -2.88 -4.33
N LEU A 21 -0.27 -2.81 -3.06
CA LEU A 21 0.48 -2.23 -1.96
C LEU A 21 1.31 -3.34 -1.29
N LYS A 22 2.63 -3.32 -1.54
CA LYS A 22 3.56 -4.33 -1.04
C LYS A 22 4.16 -3.90 0.30
N TYR A 23 3.41 -4.13 1.37
CA TYR A 23 3.80 -3.84 2.75
C TYR A 23 4.50 -5.02 3.44
N GLY A 24 4.77 -6.09 2.70
CA GLY A 24 5.53 -7.25 3.17
C GLY A 24 7.04 -7.01 3.31
N SER A 25 7.70 -7.94 3.97
CA SER A 25 9.16 -7.99 4.20
C SER A 25 9.72 -6.86 5.07
N HIS A 26 8.87 -6.21 5.86
CA HIS A 26 9.30 -5.21 6.85
C HIS A 26 9.51 -5.82 8.25
N TYR A 27 9.07 -7.06 8.50
CA TYR A 27 9.18 -7.74 9.79
C TYR A 27 8.70 -6.85 10.95
N SER A 28 9.58 -6.42 11.84
CA SER A 28 9.28 -5.50 12.95
C SER A 28 9.63 -4.03 12.68
N ASN A 29 10.13 -3.69 11.49
CA ASN A 29 10.49 -2.32 11.12
C ASN A 29 9.25 -1.49 10.73
N THR A 30 8.58 -0.97 11.74
CA THR A 30 7.35 -0.18 11.60
C THR A 30 7.60 1.20 11.00
N GLU A 31 8.74 1.84 11.29
CA GLU A 31 9.08 3.16 10.73
C GLU A 31 9.15 3.11 9.20
N LYS A 32 9.91 2.15 8.66
CA LYS A 32 10.04 1.99 7.20
C LYS A 32 8.71 1.61 6.53
N LEU A 33 7.86 0.87 7.26
CA LEU A 33 6.52 0.54 6.78
C LEU A 33 5.64 1.80 6.69
N PHE A 34 5.66 2.67 7.69
CA PHE A 34 4.87 3.90 7.70
C PHE A 34 5.34 4.90 6.66
N GLU A 35 6.65 5.02 6.45
CA GLU A 35 7.19 5.83 5.35
C GLU A 35 6.67 5.33 3.99
N LEU A 36 6.68 4.01 3.78
CA LEU A 36 6.17 3.42 2.55
C LEU A 36 4.66 3.64 2.37
N MET A 37 3.86 3.50 3.43
CA MET A 37 2.43 3.80 3.39
C MET A 37 2.18 5.24 2.91
N LYS A 38 2.93 6.20 3.47
CA LYS A 38 2.81 7.61 3.06
C LYS A 38 3.18 7.83 1.59
N GLN A 39 4.24 7.20 1.09
CA GLN A 39 4.61 7.32 -0.32
C GLN A 39 3.53 6.74 -1.25
N GLU A 40 2.93 5.60 -0.89
CA GLU A 40 1.83 5.00 -1.64
C GLU A 40 0.57 5.87 -1.60
N GLU A 41 0.27 6.49 -0.46
CA GLU A 41 -0.82 7.46 -0.30
C GLU A 41 -0.69 8.60 -1.31
N GLU A 42 0.48 9.23 -1.36
CA GLU A 42 0.77 10.30 -2.30
C GLU A 42 0.62 9.79 -3.74
N CYS A 43 1.14 8.60 -4.08
CA CYS A 43 1.02 8.03 -5.41
C CYS A 43 -0.45 7.80 -5.84
N ILE A 44 -1.27 7.25 -4.94
CA ILE A 44 -2.69 6.96 -5.21
C ILE A 44 -3.49 8.25 -5.41
N LEU A 45 -3.29 9.25 -4.54
CA LEU A 45 -4.01 10.52 -4.62
C LEU A 45 -3.71 11.27 -5.93
N HIS A 46 -2.49 11.17 -6.48
CA HIS A 46 -2.14 11.77 -7.77
C HIS A 46 -2.74 11.04 -8.99
N THR A 47 -3.24 9.82 -8.83
CA THR A 47 -3.73 9.01 -9.96
C THR A 47 -5.11 9.48 -10.47
N ASN A 48 -5.82 10.35 -9.74
CA ASN A 48 -7.08 11.01 -10.13
C ASN A 48 -8.19 10.06 -10.63
N ARG A 49 -8.21 8.80 -10.17
CA ARG A 49 -9.30 7.83 -10.40
C ARG A 49 -9.35 6.80 -9.28
N ARG A 50 -10.50 6.14 -9.15
CA ARG A 50 -10.70 5.07 -8.16
C ARG A 50 -9.90 3.83 -8.53
N LEU A 51 -9.05 3.36 -7.63
CA LEU A 51 -8.23 2.16 -7.80
C LEU A 51 -8.80 0.98 -7.01
N LYS A 52 -8.69 -0.22 -7.56
CA LYS A 52 -8.88 -1.47 -6.79
C LYS A 52 -7.55 -1.79 -6.12
N ILE A 53 -7.54 -1.83 -4.79
CA ILE A 53 -6.30 -2.01 -4.02
C ILE A 53 -6.21 -3.44 -3.51
N TRP A 54 -5.03 -4.03 -3.63
CA TRP A 54 -4.65 -5.26 -2.92
C TRP A 54 -3.43 -4.96 -2.05
N VAL A 55 -3.57 -5.20 -0.74
CA VAL A 55 -2.49 -5.05 0.23
C VAL A 55 -1.92 -6.41 0.62
N ASP A 56 -0.58 -6.51 0.64
CA ASP A 56 0.17 -7.65 1.13
C ASP A 56 1.00 -7.26 2.36
N PHE A 57 0.92 -8.05 3.43
CA PHE A 57 1.72 -7.91 4.66
C PHE A 57 2.63 -9.13 4.91
N TYR A 58 2.98 -9.88 3.87
CA TYR A 58 3.79 -11.09 4.02
C TYR A 58 5.10 -10.80 4.77
N LYS A 59 5.37 -11.54 5.85
CA LYS A 59 6.53 -11.31 6.74
C LYS A 59 6.62 -9.88 7.30
N THR A 60 5.48 -9.29 7.66
CA THR A 60 5.40 -8.03 8.39
C THR A 60 4.51 -8.22 9.62
N SER A 61 4.96 -7.76 10.78
CA SER A 61 4.22 -7.87 12.03
C SER A 61 3.10 -6.83 12.09
N ILE A 62 1.85 -7.30 12.21
CA ILE A 62 0.68 -6.44 12.35
C ILE A 62 0.40 -6.21 13.83
N THR A 63 1.09 -5.24 14.42
CA THR A 63 0.81 -4.76 15.78
C THR A 63 -0.40 -3.84 15.79
N GLU A 64 -0.93 -3.51 16.97
CA GLU A 64 -2.01 -2.53 17.12
C GLU A 64 -1.63 -1.18 16.47
N GLN A 65 -0.41 -0.70 16.70
CA GLN A 65 0.10 0.54 16.11
C GLN A 65 0.10 0.48 14.58
N VAL A 66 0.55 -0.64 14.00
CA VAL A 66 0.55 -0.83 12.54
C VAL A 66 -0.86 -0.86 11.98
N LEU A 67 -1.79 -1.53 12.67
CA LEU A 67 -3.19 -1.59 12.27
C LEU A 67 -3.85 -0.21 12.32
N GLN A 68 -3.62 0.56 13.39
CA GLN A 68 -4.14 1.92 13.52
C GLN A 68 -3.62 2.84 12.39
N GLN A 69 -2.32 2.78 12.10
CA GLN A 69 -1.73 3.55 10.99
C GLN A 69 -2.28 3.11 9.63
N PHE A 70 -2.43 1.80 9.39
CA PHE A 70 -3.01 1.30 8.16
C PHE A 70 -4.46 1.75 7.97
N ILE A 71 -5.28 1.71 9.03
CA ILE A 71 -6.68 2.18 9.00
C ILE A 71 -6.73 3.69 8.70
N ALA A 72 -5.89 4.48 9.35
CA ALA A 72 -5.82 5.92 9.11
C ALA A 72 -5.46 6.21 7.63
N HIS A 73 -4.44 5.52 7.12
CA HIS A 73 -3.98 5.61 5.74
C HIS A 73 -5.09 5.27 4.72
N ILE A 74 -5.78 4.14 4.87
CA ILE A 74 -6.85 3.77 3.92
C ILE A 74 -8.09 4.67 4.02
N THR A 75 -8.36 5.23 5.20
CA THR A 75 -9.48 6.16 5.41
C THR A 75 -9.19 7.50 4.75
N TYR A 76 -7.94 7.96 4.79
CA TYR A 76 -7.52 9.21 4.15
C TYR A 76 -7.51 9.11 2.61
N MET A 77 -7.27 7.92 2.05
CA MET A 77 -7.30 7.68 0.61
C MET A 77 -8.72 7.52 0.02
N HIS A 78 -9.76 7.44 0.85
CA HIS A 78 -11.15 7.19 0.43
C HIS A 78 -11.93 8.50 0.25
#